data_AF-A0A0B1R9W9-F1
#
_entry.id   AF-A0A0B1R9W9-F1
#
_cell.length_a   1.000
_cell.length_b   1.000
_cell.length_c   1.000
_cell.angle_alpha   90.00
_cell.angle_beta   90.00
_cell.angle_gamma   90.00
#
_symmetry.space_group_name_H-M   'P 1'
#
loop_
_entity.id
_entity.type
_entity.pdbx_description
1 polymer ?
#
loop_
_entity_poly.entity_id
_entity_poly.type
_entity_poly.pdbx_seq_one_letter_code
_entity_poly.pdbx_strand_id
1 'polypeptide(L)' 'GFDGTELAEMVSPPLTTIAQPSREIGKTAFDLLLAKIDNPASPAERVMMDWHLVERAST' A
#
# COMPACT_ATOMS: atom_id res chain seq x y z
N GLY A 1 -5.43 12.06 6.45
CA GLY A 1 -5.70 10.63 6.73
C GLY A 1 -4.62 9.75 6.17
N PHE A 2 -4.72 8.42 6.37
CA PHE A 2 -3.81 7.41 5.83
C PHE A 2 -4.59 6.22 5.21
N ASP A 3 -3.90 5.34 4.49
CA ASP A 3 -4.39 4.14 3.77
C ASP A 3 -5.25 4.34 2.52
N GLY A 4 -6.04 5.40 2.43
CA GLY A 4 -6.90 5.62 1.25
C GLY A 4 -8.09 4.67 1.13
N THR A 5 -8.57 4.13 2.24
CA THR A 5 -9.71 3.20 2.26
C THR A 5 -11.04 3.87 1.89
N GLU A 6 -12.03 3.07 1.50
CA GLU A 6 -13.40 3.54 1.20
C GLU A 6 -14.04 4.27 2.39
N LEU A 7 -13.66 3.94 3.63
CA LEU A 7 -14.13 4.63 4.83
C LEU A 7 -13.79 6.13 4.82
N ALA A 8 -12.69 6.52 4.18
CA ALA A 8 -12.30 7.93 4.05
C ALA A 8 -13.31 8.74 3.22
N GLU A 9 -14.10 8.09 2.37
CA GLU A 9 -15.15 8.71 1.55
C GLU A 9 -16.50 8.77 2.27
N MET A 10 -16.72 7.84 3.21
CA MET A 10 -18.00 7.68 3.90
C MET A 10 -18.19 8.62 5.10
N VAL A 11 -17.11 9.23 5.60
CA VAL A 11 -17.19 10.19 6.71
C VAL A 11 -17.44 11.62 6.21
N SER A 12 -17.94 12.50 7.08
CA SER A 12 -18.20 13.90 6.78
C SER A 12 -17.39 14.83 7.70
N PRO A 13 -16.54 15.71 7.16
CA PRO A 13 -16.17 15.82 5.74
C PRO A 13 -15.36 14.60 5.26
N PRO A 14 -15.45 14.21 3.97
CA PRO A 14 -14.59 13.18 3.39
C PRO A 14 -13.11 13.51 3.57
N LEU A 15 -12.30 12.51 3.94
CA LEU A 15 -10.93 12.72 4.41
C LEU A 15 -9.93 12.78 3.24
N THR A 16 -9.15 13.86 3.21
CA THR A 16 -7.91 13.92 2.43
C THR A 16 -6.92 12.91 3.02
N THR A 17 -6.30 12.07 2.20
CA THR A 17 -5.52 10.92 2.70
C THR A 17 -4.37 10.53 1.78
N ILE A 18 -3.30 9.97 2.35
CA ILE A 18 -2.27 9.28 1.59
C ILE A 18 -2.78 7.88 1.29
N ALA A 19 -3.01 7.58 0.01
CA ALA A 19 -3.42 6.26 -0.45
C ALA A 19 -2.19 5.39 -0.74
N GLN A 20 -2.18 4.20 -0.15
CA GLN A 20 -1.14 3.21 -0.35
C GLN A 20 -1.57 2.21 -1.44
N PRO A 21 -0.64 1.67 -2.25
CA PRO A 21 -0.94 0.67 -3.28
C PRO A 21 -1.11 -0.73 -2.65
N SER A 22 -2.04 -0.89 -1.69
CA SER A 22 -2.16 -2.08 -0.84
C SER A 22 -2.26 -3.41 -1.61
N ARG A 23 -2.92 -3.40 -2.78
CA ARG A 23 -3.01 -4.58 -3.65
C ARG A 23 -1.66 -4.98 -4.23
N GLU A 24 -0.86 -4.01 -4.65
CA GLU A 24 0.47 -4.24 -5.21
C GLU A 24 1.47 -4.64 -4.14
N ILE A 25 1.37 -4.07 -2.93
CA ILE A 25 2.11 -4.49 -1.75
C ILE A 25 1.89 -5.99 -1.51
N GLY A 26 0.63 -6.42 -1.45
CA GLY A 26 0.29 -7.83 -1.22
C GLY A 26 0.82 -8.75 -2.32
N LYS A 27 0.66 -8.37 -3.60
CA LYS A 27 1.18 -9.15 -4.73
C LYS A 27 2.70 -9.29 -4.66
N THR A 28 3.42 -8.18 -4.48
CA THR A 28 4.88 -8.18 -4.44
C THR A 28 5.42 -8.92 -3.23
N ALA A 29 4.78 -8.77 -2.06
CA ALA A 29 5.15 -9.55 -0.88
C ALA A 29 5.03 -11.06 -1.11
N PHE A 30 3.97 -11.49 -1.81
CA PHE A 30 3.80 -12.89 -2.19
C PHE A 30 4.86 -13.36 -3.19
N ASP A 31 5.15 -12.55 -4.21
CA ASP A 31 6.19 -12.86 -5.21
C ASP A 31 7.58 -13.00 -4.53
N LEU A 32 7.92 -12.09 -3.61
CA LEU A 32 9.16 -12.15 -2.82
C LEU A 32 9.22 -13.36 -1.89
N LEU A 33 8.08 -13.72 -1.26
CA LEU A 33 7.99 -14.91 -0.43
C LEU A 33 8.24 -16.18 -1.25
N LEU A 34 7.64 -16.30 -2.43
CA LEU A 34 7.84 -17.44 -3.31
C LEU A 34 9.30 -17.58 -3.73
N ALA A 35 9.93 -16.48 -4.15
CA ALA A 35 11.36 -16.46 -4.49
C ALA A 35 12.25 -16.89 -3.30
N LYS A 36 11.88 -16.51 -2.08
CA LYS A 36 12.59 -16.91 -0.86
C LYS A 36 12.39 -18.38 -0.49
N ILE A 37 11.22 -18.94 -0.77
CA ILE A 37 10.94 -20.38 -0.61
C ILE A 37 11.79 -21.19 -1.59
N ASP A 38 11.85 -20.76 -2.86
CA ASP A 38 12.61 -21.45 -3.90
C ASP A 38 14.13 -21.38 -3.68
N ASN A 39 14.62 -20.26 -3.13
CA ASN A 39 16.02 -20.10 -2.73
C ASN A 39 16.16 -19.49 -1.33
N PRO A 40 16.17 -20.32 -0.27
CA PRO A 40 16.26 -19.82 1.11
C PRO A 40 17.52 -19.02 1.42
N ALA A 41 18.62 -19.25 0.69
CA ALA A 41 19.90 -18.56 0.88
C ALA A 41 19.97 -17.18 0.20
N SER A 42 18.96 -16.78 -0.59
CA SER A 42 18.94 -15.47 -1.25
C SER A 42 18.98 -14.32 -0.22
N PRO A 43 19.58 -13.17 -0.54
CA PRO A 43 19.52 -11.99 0.32
C PRO A 43 18.07 -11.48 0.44
N ALA A 44 17.76 -10.80 1.54
CA ALA A 44 16.46 -10.14 1.67
C ALA A 44 16.36 -8.97 0.69
N GLU A 45 15.25 -8.91 -0.05
CA GLU A 45 14.97 -7.84 -1.00
C GLU A 45 14.14 -6.73 -0.36
N ARG A 46 14.39 -5.48 -0.76
CA ARG A 46 13.61 -4.32 -0.36
C ARG A 46 13.04 -3.64 -1.59
N VAL A 47 11.72 -3.55 -1.64
CA VAL A 47 10.99 -2.86 -2.70
C VAL A 47 10.30 -1.64 -2.10
N MET A 48 10.46 -0.48 -2.74
CA MET A 48 9.74 0.74 -2.42
C MET A 48 8.67 0.95 -3.50
N MET A 49 7.44 1.25 -3.08
CA MET A 49 6.32 1.49 -3.98
C MET A 49 5.85 2.93 -3.87
N ASP A 50 5.33 3.44 -4.99
CA ASP A 50 4.78 4.79 -5.03
C ASP A 50 3.44 4.85 -4.30
N TRP A 51 3.24 5.94 -3.58
CA TRP A 51 1.97 6.33 -2.97
C TRP A 51 1.42 7.57 -3.69
N HIS A 52 0.16 7.90 -3.44
CA HIS A 52 -0.40 9.16 -3.92
C HIS A 52 -1.28 9.84 -2.87
N LEU A 53 -1.33 11.17 -2.90
CA LEU A 53 -2.27 11.95 -2.09
C LEU A 53 -3.64 11.96 -2.79
N VAL A 54 -4.70 11.68 -2.04
CA VAL A 54 -6.08 11.83 -2.47
C VAL A 54 -6.68 13.01 -1.72
N GLU A 55 -6.81 14.14 -2.41
CA GLU A 55 -7.43 15.36 -1.87
C GLU A 55 -8.95 15.22 -1.81
N ARG A 56 -9.53 15.63 -0.69
CA ARG A 56 -10.97 15.67 -0.41
C ARG A 56 -11.32 16.90 0.43
N ALA A 57 -12.47 16.90 1.11
CA ALA A 57 -13.04 18.08 1.76
C ALA A 57 -12.43 18.44 3.13
N SER A 58 -11.56 17.59 3.71
CA SER A 58 -11.00 17.80 5.05
C SER A 58 -9.61 18.48 5.08
N THR A 59 -9.23 19.22 4.04
CA THR A 59 -7.90 19.87 3.92
C THR A 59 -7.63 20.89 5.00
#